data_AF-A0A531MT59-F1
#
_entry.id   AF-A0A531MT59-F1
#
_cell.length_a   1.000
_cell.length_b   1.000
_cell.length_c   1.000
_cell.angle_alpha   90.00
_cell.angle_beta   90.00
_cell.angle_gamma   90.00
#
_symmetry.space_group_name_H-M   'P 1'
#
loop_
_entity.id
_entity.type
_entity.pdbx_description
1 polymer ?
#
loop_
_entity_poly.entity_id
_entity_poly.type
_entity_poly.pdbx_seq_one_letter_code
_entity_poly.pdbx_strand_id
1 'polypeptide(L)'
;MSEFRQKCIGKTSLVGSFCAIPHPVAVEVMALSGLDFLCIDWEHAQISRDVIETMVRAADVHGVPAMVRVPGHAPEAIQAALDSGAQGVLVPRVSTPAQAAMAVTASRYP
;
A
#
# COMPACT_ATOMS: atom_id res chain seq x y z
N MET A 1 -7.20 15.22 -3.18
CA MET A 1 -5.92 14.67 -2.66
C MET A 1 -6.28 13.99 -1.35
N SER A 2 -5.95 12.71 -1.14
CA SER A 2 -6.39 12.00 0.08
C SER A 2 -5.76 12.62 1.33
N GLU A 3 -6.49 12.55 2.45
CA GLU A 3 -6.05 13.08 3.76
C GLU A 3 -4.71 12.43 4.18
N PHE A 4 -4.57 11.12 3.96
CA PHE A 4 -3.34 10.38 4.20
C PHE A 4 -2.14 11.01 3.48
N ARG A 5 -2.26 11.29 2.17
CA ARG A 5 -1.18 11.94 1.40
C ARG A 5 -0.86 13.33 1.94
N GLN A 6 -1.86 14.09 2.36
CA GLN A 6 -1.66 15.42 2.94
C GLN A 6 -0.87 15.33 4.25
N LYS A 7 -1.22 14.39 5.14
CA LYS A 7 -0.48 14.12 6.39
C LYS A 7 0.99 13.72 6.11
N CYS A 8 1.24 12.87 5.10
CA CYS A 8 2.61 12.52 4.69
C CYS A 8 3.41 13.76 4.23
N ILE A 9 2.84 14.59 3.36
CA ILE A 9 3.50 15.81 2.85
C ILE A 9 3.72 16.82 3.98
N GLY A 10 2.76 16.93 4.90
CA GLY A 10 2.83 17.76 6.09
C GLY A 10 3.80 17.25 7.16
N LYS A 11 4.45 16.09 6.94
CA LYS A 11 5.38 15.44 7.87
C LYS A 11 4.74 15.15 9.24
N THR A 12 3.44 14.88 9.25
CA THR A 12 2.76 14.37 10.43
C THR A 12 3.36 13.02 10.81
N SER A 13 3.59 12.77 12.10
CA SER A 13 3.99 11.45 12.58
C SER A 13 2.83 10.49 12.41
N LEU A 14 3.03 9.44 11.61
CA LEU A 14 2.03 8.41 11.36
C LEU A 14 2.62 7.05 11.77
N VAL A 15 1.82 6.25 12.47
CA VAL A 15 2.17 4.90 12.90
C VAL A 15 1.38 3.90 12.06
N GLY A 16 2.10 3.04 11.35
CA GLY A 16 1.51 1.96 10.57
C GLY A 16 2.19 0.63 10.81
N SER A 17 1.58 -0.44 10.31
CA SER A 17 2.10 -1.80 10.44
C SER A 17 2.01 -2.58 9.14
N PHE A 18 2.88 -3.57 8.98
CA PHE A 18 2.82 -4.51 7.87
C PHE A 18 1.73 -5.56 8.10
N CYS A 19 0.93 -5.81 7.06
CA CYS A 19 -0.05 -6.89 7.01
C CYS A 19 0.52 -8.03 6.17
N ALA A 20 0.90 -9.13 6.84
CA ALA A 20 1.48 -10.31 6.20
C ALA A 20 0.57 -11.56 6.24
N ILE A 21 -0.58 -11.47 6.92
CA ILE A 21 -1.58 -12.55 6.96
C ILE A 21 -2.56 -12.31 5.81
N PRO A 22 -2.67 -13.20 4.81
CA PRO A 22 -3.48 -13.03 3.60
C PRO A 22 -4.98 -13.25 3.88
N HIS A 23 -5.54 -12.54 4.86
CA HIS A 23 -6.93 -12.71 5.26
C HIS A 23 -7.57 -11.39 5.70
N PRO A 24 -8.77 -11.04 5.21
CA PRO A 24 -9.43 -9.77 5.53
C PRO A 24 -9.67 -9.58 7.03
N VAL A 25 -10.08 -10.63 7.74
CA VAL A 25 -10.26 -10.57 9.22
C VAL A 25 -9.00 -10.08 9.94
N ALA A 26 -7.80 -10.46 9.49
CA ALA A 26 -6.57 -9.95 10.10
C ALA A 26 -6.41 -8.44 9.86
N VAL A 27 -6.77 -7.97 8.67
CA VAL A 27 -6.77 -6.54 8.32
C VAL A 27 -7.79 -5.76 9.14
N GLU A 28 -9.02 -6.26 9.29
CA GLU A 28 -10.08 -5.63 10.10
C GLU A 28 -9.65 -5.47 11.57
N VAL A 29 -9.09 -6.54 12.16
CA VAL A 29 -8.55 -6.48 13.54
C VAL A 29 -7.43 -5.44 13.66
N MET A 30 -6.53 -5.37 12.68
CA MET A 30 -5.46 -4.36 12.67
C MET A 30 -6.01 -2.94 12.47
N ALA A 31 -7.02 -2.75 11.63
CA ALA A 31 -7.64 -1.45 11.40
C ALA A 31 -8.30 -0.88 12.67
N LEU A 32 -8.83 -1.76 13.53
CA LEU A 32 -9.43 -1.38 14.82
C LEU A 32 -8.40 -1.09 15.92
N SER A 33 -7.10 -1.26 15.68
CA SER A 33 -6.04 -1.09 16.69
C SER A 33 -5.56 0.35 16.89
N GLY A 34 -6.09 1.32 16.13
CA GLY A 34 -5.70 2.73 16.22
C GLY A 34 -4.47 3.10 15.38
N LEU A 35 -4.10 2.26 14.41
CA LEU A 35 -3.04 2.57 13.44
C LEU A 35 -3.51 3.63 12.43
N ASP A 36 -2.59 4.50 12.00
CA ASP A 36 -2.87 5.54 11.01
C ASP A 36 -2.97 4.98 9.59
N PHE A 37 -2.29 3.87 9.30
CA PHE A 37 -2.33 3.19 8.01
C PHE A 37 -1.84 1.74 8.12
N LEU A 38 -2.16 0.94 7.11
CA LEU A 38 -1.70 -0.44 6.96
C LEU A 38 -0.86 -0.60 5.70
N CYS A 39 0.15 -1.48 5.72
CA CYS A 39 0.98 -1.79 4.57
C CYS A 39 0.88 -3.28 4.23
N ILE A 40 0.11 -3.62 3.19
CA ILE A 40 -0.04 -4.99 2.71
C ILE A 40 1.27 -5.43 2.06
N ASP A 41 1.85 -6.52 2.57
CA ASP A 41 3.17 -6.98 2.14
C ASP A 41 3.11 -7.96 0.97
N TRP A 42 3.10 -7.45 -0.26
CA TRP A 42 3.13 -8.29 -1.46
C TRP A 42 4.56 -8.63 -1.95
N GLU A 43 5.60 -8.33 -1.18
CA GLU A 43 6.99 -8.69 -1.52
C GLU A 43 7.45 -9.97 -0.81
N HIS A 44 7.15 -10.09 0.48
CA HIS A 44 7.67 -11.20 1.29
C HIS A 44 6.59 -12.09 1.90
N ALA A 45 5.36 -11.62 2.03
CA ALA A 45 4.26 -12.48 2.46
C ALA A 45 3.73 -13.30 1.29
N GLN A 46 3.09 -14.43 1.60
CA GLN A 46 2.43 -15.28 0.61
C GLN A 46 1.03 -14.73 0.27
N ILE A 47 1.00 -13.51 -0.29
CA ILE A 47 -0.22 -12.83 -0.72
C ILE A 47 -0.27 -12.88 -2.25
N SER A 48 -1.35 -13.44 -2.79
CA SER A 48 -1.59 -13.43 -4.24
C SER A 48 -2.26 -12.11 -4.66
N ARG A 49 -2.07 -11.72 -5.93
CA ARG A 49 -2.57 -10.45 -6.46
C ARG A 49 -4.08 -10.28 -6.27
N ASP A 50 -4.85 -11.34 -6.44
CA ASP A 50 -6.31 -11.38 -6.31
C ASP A 50 -6.80 -11.10 -4.88
N VAL A 51 -5.98 -11.36 -3.86
CA VAL A 51 -6.33 -11.14 -2.46
C VAL A 51 -6.12 -9.68 -2.03
N ILE A 52 -5.24 -8.95 -2.72
CA ILE A 52 -4.86 -7.57 -2.36
C ILE A 52 -6.08 -6.65 -2.32
N GLU A 53 -6.96 -6.71 -3.33
CA GLU A 53 -8.17 -5.90 -3.38
C GLU A 53 -9.09 -6.16 -2.18
N THR A 54 -9.24 -7.43 -1.79
CA THR A 54 -10.04 -7.81 -0.62
C THR A 54 -9.43 -7.29 0.68
N MET A 55 -8.10 -7.32 0.80
CA MET A 55 -7.40 -6.76 1.95
C MET A 55 -7.49 -5.23 2.00
N VAL A 56 -7.36 -4.54 0.86
CA VAL A 56 -7.55 -3.08 0.77
C VAL A 56 -8.98 -2.71 1.17
N ARG A 57 -9.99 -3.40 0.62
CA ARG A 57 -11.41 -3.18 0.98
C ARG A 57 -11.66 -3.37 2.48
N ALA A 58 -11.03 -4.36 3.11
CA ALA A 58 -11.14 -4.60 4.55
C ALA A 58 -10.58 -3.44 5.41
N ALA A 59 -9.54 -2.76 4.96
CA ALA A 59 -9.05 -1.54 5.63
C ALA A 59 -9.96 -0.33 5.37
N ASP A 60 -10.44 -0.20 4.13
CA ASP A 60 -11.24 0.94 3.66
C ASP A 60 -12.60 1.04 4.38
N VAL A 61 -13.27 -0.10 4.65
CA VAL A 61 -14.53 -0.11 5.43
C VAL A 61 -14.37 0.40 6.86
N HIS A 62 -13.14 0.42 7.39
CA HIS A 62 -12.80 0.99 8.69
C HIS A 62 -12.19 2.40 8.60
N GLY A 63 -12.11 2.98 7.40
CA GLY A 63 -11.53 4.31 7.18
C GLY A 63 -10.02 4.36 7.39
N VAL A 64 -9.33 3.22 7.40
CA VAL A 64 -7.87 3.14 7.56
C VAL A 64 -7.22 3.01 6.18
N PRO A 65 -6.36 3.95 5.76
CA PRO A 65 -5.71 3.88 4.46
C PRO A 65 -4.78 2.66 4.37
N ALA A 66 -4.87 1.92 3.26
CA ALA A 66 -3.96 0.82 2.94
C ALA A 66 -2.95 1.22 1.86
N MET A 67 -1.69 0.95 2.13
CA MET A 67 -0.61 0.91 1.14
C MET A 67 -0.32 -0.54 0.75
N VAL A 68 0.31 -0.74 -0.41
CA VAL A 68 0.79 -2.06 -0.84
C VAL A 68 2.30 -2.00 -1.09
N ARG A 69 3.08 -2.85 -0.43
CA ARG A 69 4.47 -3.10 -0.80
C ARG A 69 4.51 -4.04 -1.98
N VAL A 70 4.92 -3.56 -3.15
CA VAL A 70 4.96 -4.34 -4.39
C VAL A 70 6.18 -5.27 -4.43
N PRO A 71 6.15 -6.39 -5.18
CA PRO A 71 7.25 -7.35 -5.24
C PRO A 71 8.52 -6.84 -5.94
N GLY A 72 8.46 -5.68 -6.61
CA GLY A 72 9.60 -5.12 -7.33
C GLY A 72 9.26 -3.86 -8.10
N HIS A 73 10.04 -3.58 -9.15
CA HIS A 73 9.96 -2.34 -9.94
C HIS A 73 9.11 -2.45 -11.21
N ALA A 74 8.45 -3.59 -11.44
CA ALA A 74 7.61 -3.81 -12.62
C ALA A 74 6.41 -2.83 -12.61
N PRO A 75 6.20 -2.01 -13.66
CA PRO A 75 5.07 -1.08 -13.72
C PRO A 75 3.71 -1.76 -13.52
N GLU A 76 3.56 -2.98 -14.02
CA GLU A 76 2.32 -3.76 -13.94
C GLU A 76 1.97 -4.11 -12.49
N ALA A 77 2.97 -4.35 -11.63
CA ALA A 77 2.75 -4.61 -10.21
C ALA A 77 2.34 -3.33 -9.46
N ILE A 78 2.96 -2.18 -9.79
CA ILE A 78 2.59 -0.88 -9.23
C ILE A 78 1.17 -0.50 -9.64
N GLN A 79 0.85 -0.62 -10.92
CA GLN A 79 -0.48 -0.34 -11.45
C GLN A 79 -1.52 -1.27 -10.84
N ALA A 80 -1.25 -2.59 -10.78
CA ALA A 80 -2.16 -3.54 -10.14
C ALA A 80 -2.46 -3.22 -8.68
N ALA A 81 -1.48 -2.77 -7.92
CA ALA A 81 -1.68 -2.35 -6.53
C ALA A 81 -2.53 -1.07 -6.44
N LEU A 82 -2.35 -0.12 -7.36
CA LEU A 82 -3.16 1.12 -7.38
C LEU A 82 -4.60 0.85 -7.87
N ASP A 83 -4.77 -0.03 -8.86
CA ASP A 83 -6.07 -0.49 -9.37
C ASP A 83 -6.89 -1.21 -8.29
N SER A 84 -6.22 -1.82 -7.30
CA SER A 84 -6.91 -2.46 -6.17
C SER A 84 -7.46 -1.45 -5.14
N GLY A 85 -7.31 -0.15 -5.39
CA GLY A 85 -7.75 0.92 -4.49
C GLY A 85 -6.73 1.33 -3.43
N ALA A 86 -5.48 0.86 -3.49
CA ALA A 86 -4.45 1.24 -2.52
C ALA A 86 -4.22 2.76 -2.57
N GLN A 87 -4.07 3.37 -1.38
CA GLN A 87 -3.80 4.81 -1.22
C GLN A 87 -2.36 5.19 -1.59
N GLY A 88 -1.49 4.19 -1.77
CA GLY A 88 -0.11 4.35 -2.21
C GLY A 88 0.63 3.01 -2.31
N VAL A 89 1.83 3.05 -2.88
CA VAL A 89 2.71 1.89 -3.01
C VAL A 89 4.03 2.11 -2.26
N LEU A 90 4.57 1.04 -1.69
CA LEU A 90 5.94 0.97 -1.20
C LEU A 90 6.75 0.15 -2.21
N VAL A 91 7.65 0.80 -2.94
CA VAL A 91 8.51 0.14 -3.92
C VAL A 91 9.82 -0.28 -3.23
N PRO A 92 10.14 -1.58 -3.18
CA PRO A 92 11.31 -2.05 -2.46
C PRO A 92 12.61 -1.70 -3.19
N ARG A 93 13.73 -1.71 -2.45
CA ARG A 93 15.10 -1.72 -2.99
C ARG A 93 15.46 -0.61 -4.00
N VAL A 94 14.78 0.55 -3.95
CA VAL A 94 15.13 1.72 -4.77
C VAL A 94 16.50 2.26 -4.34
N SER A 95 17.49 2.10 -5.21
CA SER A 95 18.89 2.46 -4.96
C SER A 95 19.44 3.52 -5.93
N THR A 96 18.65 3.93 -6.93
CA THR A 96 19.05 4.93 -7.93
C THR A 96 17.93 5.95 -8.20
N PRO A 97 18.27 7.19 -8.61
CA PRO A 97 17.27 8.17 -9.03
C PRO A 97 16.40 7.70 -10.20
N ALA A 98 16.97 6.93 -11.14
CA ALA A 98 16.24 6.37 -12.27
C ALA A 98 15.15 5.39 -11.83
N GLN A 99 15.45 4.51 -10.87
CA GLN A 99 14.44 3.59 -10.30
C GLN A 99 13.32 4.36 -9.59
N ALA A 100 13.64 5.42 -8.85
CA ALA A 100 12.64 6.27 -8.22
C ALA A 100 11.74 6.97 -9.25
N ALA A 101 12.32 7.53 -10.32
CA ALA A 101 11.59 8.17 -11.40
C ALA A 101 10.64 7.18 -12.10
N MET A 102 11.11 5.97 -12.41
CA MET A 102 10.28 4.93 -13.02
C MET A 102 9.09 4.54 -12.15
N ALA A 103 9.29 4.37 -10.83
CA ALA A 103 8.21 4.09 -9.90
C ALA A 103 7.14 5.21 -9.86
N VAL A 104 7.59 6.47 -9.87
CA VAL A 104 6.69 7.63 -9.92
C VAL A 104 5.91 7.67 -11.23
N THR A 105 6.57 7.44 -12.37
CA THR A 105 5.92 7.39 -13.69
C THR A 105 4.88 6.27 -13.74
N ALA A 106 5.19 5.07 -13.24
CA ALA A 106 4.26 3.94 -13.21
C ALA A 106 3.03 4.20 -12.31
N SER A 107 3.12 5.15 -11.37
CA SER A 107 2.05 5.51 -10.43
C SER A 107 1.13 6.62 -10.93
N ARG A 108 1.29 7.08 -12.19
CA ARG A 108 0.55 8.20 -12.76
C ARG A 108 0.02 7.85 -14.15
N TYR A 109 -1.13 8.44 -14.48
CA TYR A 109 -1.62 8.45 -15.86
C TYR A 109 -0.69 9.29 -16.76
N PRO A 110 -0.66 9.00 -18.07
CA PRO A 110 0.09 9.79 -19.07
C PRO A 110 -0.26 11.28 -19.08
#